data_AF-A0AA88TQ37-F1
#
_entry.id   AF-A0AA88TQ37-F1
#
_cell.length_a   1.000
_cell.length_b   1.000
_cell.length_c   1.000
_cell.angle_alpha   90.00
_cell.angle_beta   90.00
_cell.angle_gamma   90.00
#
_symmetry.space_group_name_H-M   'P 1'
#
loop_
_entity.id
_entity.type
_entity.pdbx_description
1 polymer ?
#
loop_
_entity_poly.entity_id
_entity_poly.type
_entity_poly.pdbx_seq_one_letter_code
_entity_poly.pdbx_strand_id
1 'polypeptide(L)'
;MASESWLESSLRRSSKLGQEVLEKAKRRSVRRSNTRPRPSVFDPNERKSERDISHLNLDHAFAKIVEYMSETTRQCKKFYETVHLAQPSEREHICRYHSQQMLKTADQKQNASTAIKRDIGSSEPEDFLIEVSPGTYSITAVMQDTKPQTKTVRINAGESMSLTFNL
;
A
#
# COMPACT_ATOMS: atom_id res chain seq x y z
N MET A 1 19.80 -24.68 5.00
CA MET A 1 19.45 -25.14 6.37
C MET A 1 19.31 -23.99 7.39
N ALA A 2 20.14 -22.95 7.39
CA ALA A 2 20.06 -21.87 8.40
C ALA A 2 18.86 -20.89 8.22
N SER A 3 18.30 -20.77 7.02
CA SER A 3 17.16 -19.88 6.74
C SER A 3 15.82 -20.44 7.21
N GLU A 4 15.63 -21.76 7.11
CA GLU A 4 14.40 -22.44 7.53
C GLU A 4 14.24 -22.43 9.06
N SER A 5 15.33 -22.65 9.79
CA SER A 5 15.31 -22.63 11.26
C SER A 5 14.99 -21.24 11.84
N TRP A 6 15.40 -20.17 11.16
CA TRP A 6 15.08 -18.80 11.54
C TRP A 6 13.59 -18.46 11.30
N LEU A 7 13.05 -18.85 10.15
CA LEU A 7 11.64 -18.64 9.82
C LEU A 7 10.73 -19.39 10.80
N GLU A 8 11.05 -20.65 11.11
CA GLU A 8 10.30 -21.45 12.06
C GLU A 8 10.36 -20.87 13.49
N SER A 9 11.52 -20.38 13.89
CA SER A 9 11.70 -19.67 15.17
C SER A 9 10.91 -18.36 15.24
N SER A 10 10.79 -17.64 14.13
CA SER A 10 9.99 -16.41 14.04
C SER A 10 8.49 -16.70 14.12
N LEU A 11 8.01 -17.73 13.41
CA LEU A 11 6.62 -18.17 13.43
C LEU A 11 6.20 -18.68 14.81
N ARG A 12 7.04 -19.49 15.47
CA ARG A 12 6.78 -19.95 16.85
C ARG A 12 6.66 -18.80 17.84
N ARG A 13 7.56 -17.81 17.75
CA ARG A 13 7.50 -16.61 18.62
C ARG A 13 6.23 -15.81 18.39
N SER A 14 5.86 -15.60 17.13
CA SER A 14 4.66 -14.84 16.76
C SER A 14 3.38 -15.55 17.21
N SER A 15 3.30 -16.87 17.04
CA SER A 15 2.19 -17.70 17.50
C SER A 15 2.03 -17.63 19.02
N LYS A 16 3.13 -17.77 19.78
CA LYS A 16 3.12 -17.67 21.24
C LYS A 16 2.62 -16.30 21.71
N LEU A 17 3.12 -15.21 21.12
CA LEU A 17 2.69 -13.86 21.45
C LEU A 17 1.19 -13.65 21.13
N GLY A 18 0.72 -14.14 19.98
CA GLY A 18 -0.70 -14.10 19.62
C GLY A 18 -1.60 -14.80 20.64
N GLN A 19 -1.17 -15.97 21.13
CA GLN A 19 -1.87 -16.71 22.17
C GLN A 19 -1.94 -15.94 23.50
N GLU A 20 -0.83 -15.34 23.92
CA GLU A 20 -0.77 -14.54 25.15
C GLU A 20 -1.67 -13.30 25.08
N VAL A 21 -1.70 -12.62 23.94
CA VAL A 21 -2.59 -11.48 23.70
C VAL A 21 -4.06 -11.90 23.75
N LEU A 22 -4.42 -13.03 23.12
CA LEU A 22 -5.78 -13.58 23.16
C LEU A 22 -6.23 -13.87 24.59
N GLU A 23 -5.40 -14.56 25.38
CA GLU A 23 -5.72 -14.87 26.77
C GLU A 23 -5.81 -13.61 27.64
N LYS A 24 -4.95 -12.61 27.40
CA LYS A 24 -5.02 -11.31 28.07
C LYS A 24 -6.29 -10.54 27.71
N ALA A 25 -6.73 -10.60 26.45
CA ALA A 25 -7.97 -10.00 25.99
C ALA A 25 -9.19 -10.70 26.61
N LYS A 26 -9.20 -12.04 26.67
CA LYS A 26 -10.25 -12.82 27.36
C LYS A 26 -10.37 -12.43 28.83
N ARG A 27 -9.27 -12.26 29.56
CA ARG A 27 -9.27 -11.80 30.96
C ARG A 27 -9.83 -10.39 31.15
N ARG A 28 -9.68 -9.52 30.14
CA ARG A 28 -10.22 -8.15 30.12
C ARG A 28 -11.61 -8.07 29.52
N SER A 29 -12.14 -9.16 28.96
CA SER A 29 -13.44 -9.17 28.35
C SER A 29 -14.51 -9.05 29.44
N VAL A 30 -15.07 -7.85 29.55
CA VAL A 30 -16.24 -7.61 30.41
C VAL A 30 -17.44 -8.18 29.67
N ARG A 31 -18.05 -9.24 30.22
CA ARG A 31 -19.37 -9.69 29.78
C ARG A 31 -20.32 -8.51 30.02
N ARG A 32 -20.67 -7.77 28.97
CA ARG A 32 -21.69 -6.72 29.01
C ARG A 32 -23.02 -7.38 29.35
N SER A 33 -23.29 -7.57 30.64
CA SER A 33 -24.65 -7.80 31.10
C SER A 33 -25.41 -6.51 30.86
N ASN A 34 -26.35 -6.55 29.92
CA ASN A 34 -27.36 -5.50 29.78
C ASN A 34 -28.21 -5.46 31.04
N THR A 35 -27.73 -4.79 32.08
CA THR A 35 -28.48 -4.57 33.32
C THR A 35 -28.72 -3.08 33.48
N ARG A 36 -29.74 -2.60 32.76
CA ARG A 36 -30.61 -1.54 33.27
C ARG A 36 -32.00 -1.69 32.63
N PRO A 37 -33.02 -2.13 33.39
CA PRO A 37 -34.39 -2.08 32.90
C PRO A 37 -34.89 -0.64 33.06
N ARG A 38 -35.22 0.00 31.94
CA ARG A 38 -36.07 1.20 31.93
C ARG A 38 -37.36 0.80 31.23
N PRO A 39 -38.54 1.14 31.77
CA PRO A 39 -39.79 0.67 31.21
C PRO A 39 -40.10 1.48 29.96
N SER A 40 -40.04 0.84 28.80
CA SER A 40 -40.79 1.32 27.64
C SER A 40 -41.37 0.12 26.93
N VAL A 41 -42.69 0.09 26.92
CA VAL A 41 -43.57 -0.78 26.17
C VAL A 41 -43.19 -0.72 24.69
N PHE A 42 -42.26 -1.54 24.21
CA PHE A 42 -42.03 -1.74 22.78
C PHE A 42 -41.51 -3.15 22.51
N ASP A 43 -42.07 -3.75 21.48
CA ASP A 43 -42.03 -5.16 21.07
C ASP A 43 -40.63 -5.81 21.08
N PRO A 44 -40.46 -7.07 21.58
CA PRO A 44 -39.17 -7.76 21.62
C PRO A 44 -38.63 -8.23 20.25
N ASN A 45 -39.41 -8.11 19.17
CA ASN A 45 -39.12 -8.77 17.89
C ASN A 45 -38.16 -7.98 16.98
N GLU A 46 -38.13 -6.64 17.04
CA GLU A 46 -37.28 -5.83 16.15
C GLU A 46 -35.78 -5.83 16.53
N ARG A 47 -35.43 -5.86 17.82
CA ARG A 47 -34.03 -5.76 18.28
C ARG A 47 -33.19 -7.05 18.10
N LYS A 48 -33.80 -8.16 17.68
CA LYS A 48 -33.07 -9.39 17.33
C LYS A 48 -32.62 -9.36 15.87
N SER A 49 -33.41 -8.78 14.98
CA SER A 49 -33.12 -8.74 13.54
C SER A 49 -31.90 -7.85 13.20
N GLU A 50 -31.79 -6.65 13.78
CA GLU A 50 -30.69 -5.73 13.45
C GLU A 50 -29.29 -6.22 13.89
N ARG A 51 -29.20 -6.90 15.05
CA ARG A 51 -27.93 -7.49 15.52
C ARG A 51 -27.49 -8.65 14.64
N ASP A 52 -28.42 -9.50 14.24
CA ASP A 52 -28.16 -10.68 13.42
C ASP A 52 -27.66 -10.27 12.01
N ILE A 53 -28.27 -9.24 11.42
CA ILE A 53 -27.84 -8.68 10.13
C ILE A 53 -26.44 -8.05 10.21
N SER A 54 -26.10 -7.40 11.33
CA SER A 54 -24.77 -6.81 11.54
C SER A 54 -23.66 -7.86 11.70
N HIS A 55 -23.98 -8.98 12.37
CA HIS A 55 -23.05 -10.10 12.53
C HIS A 55 -22.80 -10.84 11.20
N LEU A 56 -23.83 -11.04 10.39
CA LEU A 56 -23.70 -11.62 9.04
C LEU A 56 -22.81 -10.75 8.12
N ASN A 57 -22.89 -9.43 8.26
CA ASN A 57 -22.04 -8.49 7.51
C ASN A 57 -20.57 -8.56 7.96
N LEU A 58 -20.33 -8.61 9.27
CA LEU A 58 -18.98 -8.76 9.83
C LEU A 58 -18.35 -10.11 9.48
N ASP A 59 -19.08 -11.21 9.60
CA ASP A 59 -18.60 -12.54 9.25
C ASP A 59 -18.26 -12.64 7.76
N HIS A 60 -19.07 -12.01 6.89
CA HIS A 60 -18.75 -11.88 5.47
C HIS A 60 -17.48 -11.06 5.23
N ALA A 61 -17.30 -9.93 5.94
CA ALA A 61 -16.10 -9.11 5.85
C ALA A 61 -14.84 -9.87 6.30
N PHE A 62 -14.91 -10.61 7.41
CA PHE A 62 -13.79 -11.45 7.87
C PHE A 62 -13.49 -12.58 6.89
N ALA A 63 -14.52 -13.24 6.33
CA ALA A 63 -14.34 -14.25 5.29
C ALA A 63 -13.64 -13.67 4.06
N LYS A 64 -13.99 -12.45 3.64
CA LYS A 64 -13.34 -11.73 2.54
C LYS A 64 -11.88 -11.39 2.83
N ILE A 65 -11.56 -10.96 4.05
CA ILE A 65 -10.18 -10.71 4.46
C ILE A 65 -9.37 -12.01 4.39
N VAL A 66 -9.91 -13.12 4.91
CA VAL A 66 -9.24 -14.43 4.86
C VAL A 66 -9.02 -14.88 3.41
N GLU A 67 -10.03 -14.71 2.54
CA GLU A 67 -9.92 -14.97 1.10
C GLU A 67 -8.76 -14.18 0.48
N TYR A 68 -8.72 -12.86 0.69
CA TYR A 68 -7.61 -12.02 0.17
C TYR A 68 -6.25 -12.41 0.74
N MET A 69 -6.16 -12.72 2.03
CA MET A 69 -4.90 -13.14 2.65
C MET A 69 -4.41 -14.47 2.06
N SER A 70 -5.31 -15.43 1.82
CA SER A 70 -4.98 -16.71 1.20
C SER A 70 -4.54 -16.55 -0.26
N GLU A 71 -5.25 -15.73 -1.04
CA GLU A 71 -4.89 -15.42 -2.42
C GLU A 71 -3.55 -14.70 -2.51
N THR A 72 -3.32 -13.70 -1.65
CA THR A 72 -2.04 -12.97 -1.60
C THR A 72 -0.90 -13.92 -1.24
N THR A 73 -1.09 -14.79 -0.26
CA THR A 73 -0.08 -15.80 0.14
C THR A 73 0.25 -16.74 -1.03
N ARG A 74 -0.77 -17.19 -1.78
CA ARG A 74 -0.60 -18.04 -2.95
C ARG A 74 0.20 -17.34 -4.06
N GLN A 75 -0.10 -16.07 -4.34
CA GLN A 75 0.63 -15.28 -5.33
C GLN A 75 2.08 -15.05 -4.92
N CYS A 76 2.34 -14.72 -3.64
CA CYS A 76 3.69 -14.62 -3.10
C CYS A 76 4.45 -15.93 -3.26
N LYS A 77 3.85 -17.07 -2.90
CA LYS A 77 4.47 -18.40 -3.06
C LYS A 77 4.87 -18.65 -4.52
N LYS A 78 3.94 -18.44 -5.46
CA LYS A 78 4.20 -18.62 -6.91
C LYS A 78 5.33 -17.71 -7.39
N PHE A 79 5.35 -16.45 -6.96
CA PHE A 79 6.43 -15.52 -7.28
C PHE A 79 7.78 -16.05 -6.79
N TYR A 80 7.89 -16.42 -5.51
CA TYR A 80 9.16 -16.90 -4.95
C TYR A 80 9.63 -18.23 -5.54
N GLU A 81 8.72 -19.13 -5.92
CA GLU A 81 9.05 -20.35 -6.66
C GLU A 81 9.67 -20.02 -8.03
N THR A 82 9.17 -19.00 -8.72
CA THR A 82 9.69 -18.58 -10.04
C THR A 82 10.91 -17.66 -9.97
N VAL A 83 11.14 -16.96 -8.85
CA VAL A 83 12.26 -16.01 -8.66
C VAL A 83 13.63 -16.69 -8.67
N HIS A 84 13.70 -18.01 -8.45
CA HIS A 84 14.95 -18.76 -8.61
C HIS A 84 15.34 -19.00 -10.08
N LEU A 85 14.41 -18.80 -11.02
CA LEU A 85 14.64 -18.89 -12.46
C LEU A 85 15.06 -17.53 -13.06
N ALA A 86 14.92 -16.44 -12.28
CA ALA A 86 15.31 -15.10 -12.70
C ALA A 86 16.84 -14.98 -12.68
N GLN A 87 17.39 -14.37 -13.74
CA GLN A 87 18.83 -14.09 -13.81
C GLN A 87 19.26 -13.18 -12.64
N PRO A 88 20.52 -13.23 -12.19
CA PRO A 88 21.00 -12.42 -11.07
C PRO A 88 20.73 -10.91 -11.23
N SER A 89 20.80 -10.41 -12.47
CA SER A 89 20.50 -9.03 -12.85
C SER A 89 19.02 -8.66 -12.68
N GLU A 90 18.11 -9.58 -12.99
CA GLU A 90 16.66 -9.40 -12.79
C GLU A 90 16.32 -9.40 -11.31
N ARG A 91 17.00 -10.24 -10.51
CA ARG A 91 16.84 -10.25 -9.05
C ARG A 91 17.26 -8.93 -8.42
N GLU A 92 18.40 -8.37 -8.84
CA GLU A 92 18.83 -7.03 -8.38
C GLU A 92 17.85 -5.94 -8.80
N HIS A 93 17.35 -5.98 -10.04
CA HIS A 93 16.34 -5.03 -10.52
C HIS A 93 15.05 -5.10 -9.70
N ILE A 94 14.50 -6.30 -9.50
CA ILE A 94 13.26 -6.50 -8.75
C ILE A 94 13.42 -6.05 -7.30
N CYS A 95 14.54 -6.40 -6.65
CA CYS A 95 14.83 -5.96 -5.30
C CYS A 95 15.06 -4.44 -5.20
N ARG A 96 15.71 -3.79 -6.18
CA ARG A 96 15.90 -2.32 -6.15
C ARG A 96 14.61 -1.55 -6.37
N TYR A 97 13.82 -1.95 -7.36
CA TYR A 97 12.74 -1.09 -7.88
C TYR A 97 11.36 -1.54 -7.42
N HIS A 98 11.09 -2.84 -7.30
CA HIS A 98 9.77 -3.35 -6.94
C HIS A 98 9.57 -3.58 -5.43
N SER A 99 10.62 -3.91 -4.67
CA SER A 99 10.51 -4.04 -3.20
C SER A 99 10.14 -2.69 -2.54
N GLN A 100 10.63 -1.59 -3.09
CA GLN A 100 10.28 -0.23 -2.66
C GLN A 100 8.87 0.18 -3.08
N GLN A 101 8.33 -0.41 -4.16
CA GLN A 101 7.00 -0.07 -4.65
C GLN A 101 5.90 -0.70 -3.79
N MET A 102 6.15 -1.87 -3.19
CA MET A 102 5.23 -2.53 -2.24
C MET A 102 5.07 -1.75 -0.92
N LEU A 103 6.09 -1.00 -0.49
CA LEU A 103 5.98 -0.10 0.68
C LEU A 103 5.19 1.18 0.36
N LYS A 104 5.15 1.61 -0.91
CA LYS A 104 4.42 2.81 -1.35
C LYS A 104 2.93 2.55 -1.55
N THR A 105 2.53 1.31 -1.85
CA THR A 105 1.11 0.95 -2.08
C THR A 105 0.24 0.92 -0.82
N ALA A 106 0.82 0.93 0.39
CA ALA A 106 0.05 1.04 1.62
C ALA A 106 -0.45 2.48 1.88
N ASP A 107 0.21 3.50 1.33
CA ASP A 107 -0.13 4.92 1.50
C ASP A 107 -0.64 5.61 0.23
N GLN A 108 -0.57 4.97 -0.95
CA GLN A 108 -0.88 5.64 -2.20
C GLN A 108 -2.35 5.51 -2.62
N LYS A 109 -3.21 6.23 -1.89
CA LYS A 109 -4.47 6.71 -2.47
C LYS A 109 -4.12 7.78 -3.51
N GLN A 110 -4.29 7.40 -4.78
CA GLN A 110 -4.31 8.26 -5.97
C GLN A 110 -2.95 8.86 -6.35
N ASN A 111 -2.47 8.48 -7.52
CA ASN A 111 -2.01 9.36 -8.61
C ASN A 111 -1.48 8.46 -9.71
N ALA A 112 -2.35 8.21 -10.69
CA ALA A 112 -1.99 7.50 -11.91
C ALA A 112 -1.09 8.41 -12.75
N SER A 113 0.19 8.10 -12.79
CA SER A 113 1.09 8.63 -13.84
C SER A 113 1.23 7.54 -14.89
N THR A 114 0.55 7.78 -16.00
CA THR A 114 0.63 7.05 -17.25
C THR A 114 2.09 6.94 -17.69
N ALA A 115 2.58 5.71 -17.77
CA ALA A 115 3.85 5.38 -18.37
C ALA A 115 3.81 5.71 -19.87
N ILE A 116 4.57 6.71 -20.30
CA ILE A 116 4.91 6.90 -21.72
C ILE A 116 6.26 6.20 -21.95
N LYS A 117 6.19 5.06 -22.63
CA LYS A 117 7.34 4.42 -23.28
C LYS A 117 7.80 5.26 -24.47
N ARG A 118 9.11 5.16 -24.72
CA ARG A 118 9.90 5.26 -25.98
C ARG A 118 11.07 6.22 -25.77
N ASP A 119 12.21 6.10 -26.42
CA ASP A 119 12.88 5.09 -27.24
C ASP A 119 14.31 5.64 -27.41
N ILE A 120 15.30 4.78 -27.55
CA ILE A 120 16.68 5.22 -27.78
C ILE A 120 16.78 5.72 -29.22
N GLY A 121 17.00 7.02 -29.41
CA GLY A 121 17.58 7.56 -30.64
C GLY A 121 16.79 8.63 -31.39
N SER A 122 16.89 9.89 -30.94
CA SER A 122 17.11 11.03 -31.83
C SER A 122 17.67 12.20 -31.02
N SER A 123 18.87 12.64 -31.38
CA SER A 123 19.56 13.80 -30.83
C SER A 123 18.93 15.09 -31.36
N GLU A 124 17.75 15.44 -30.86
CA GLU A 124 17.18 16.79 -30.99
C GLU A 124 16.74 17.24 -29.58
N PRO A 125 16.91 18.51 -29.21
CA PRO A 125 16.44 19.02 -27.93
C PRO A 125 14.91 18.95 -27.89
N GLU A 126 14.38 17.93 -27.23
CA GLU A 126 12.94 17.76 -27.01
C GLU A 126 12.48 18.68 -25.88
N ASP A 127 11.54 19.58 -26.20
CA ASP A 127 10.89 20.42 -25.21
C ASP A 127 9.86 19.61 -24.41
N PHE A 128 9.90 19.75 -23.08
CA PHE A 128 8.94 19.10 -22.18
C PHE A 128 7.82 20.08 -21.80
N LEU A 129 6.56 19.69 -22.05
CA LEU A 129 5.39 20.40 -21.56
C LEU A 129 4.87 19.74 -20.27
N ILE A 130 4.76 20.52 -19.20
CA ILE A 130 4.28 20.05 -17.89
C ILE A 130 3.14 20.96 -17.45
N GLU A 131 1.93 20.41 -17.33
CA GLU A 131 0.77 21.11 -16.78
C GLU A 131 0.71 20.91 -15.26
N VAL A 132 0.54 22.01 -14.52
CA VAL A 132 0.49 22.01 -13.06
C VAL A 132 -0.61 22.94 -12.56
N SER A 133 -1.10 22.67 -11.34
CA SER A 133 -1.98 23.60 -10.64
C SER A 133 -1.25 24.93 -10.33
N PRO A 134 -1.97 26.02 -10.07
CA PRO A 134 -1.34 27.27 -9.66
C PRO A 134 -0.55 27.10 -8.35
N GLY A 135 0.68 27.57 -8.31
CA GLY A 135 1.56 27.36 -7.16
C GLY A 135 3.02 27.76 -7.41
N THR A 136 3.85 27.55 -6.38
CA THR A 136 5.31 27.74 -6.47
C THR A 136 5.99 26.38 -6.60
N TYR A 137 6.80 26.21 -7.64
CA TYR A 137 7.46 24.96 -7.99
C TYR A 137 8.96 25.14 -8.07
N SER A 138 9.71 24.11 -7.66
CA SER A 138 11.16 24.03 -7.86
C SER A 138 11.44 22.94 -8.90
N ILE A 139 11.86 23.36 -10.09
CA ILE A 139 12.07 22.49 -11.25
C ILE A 139 13.56 22.22 -11.36
N THR A 140 13.94 20.95 -11.30
CA THR A 140 15.34 20.51 -11.37
C THR A 140 15.54 19.69 -12.63
N ALA A 141 16.45 20.15 -13.49
CA ALA A 141 16.85 19.43 -14.69
C ALA A 141 18.23 18.79 -14.45
N VAL A 142 18.37 17.53 -14.88
CA VAL A 142 19.58 16.71 -14.68
C VAL A 142 19.88 15.93 -15.95
N MET A 143 21.11 16.03 -16.44
CA MET A 143 21.63 15.24 -17.56
C MET A 143 22.89 14.49 -17.11
N GLN A 144 23.17 13.34 -17.72
CA GLN A 144 24.41 12.61 -17.48
C GLN A 144 25.61 13.54 -17.77
N ASP A 145 26.60 13.55 -16.89
CA ASP A 145 27.84 14.34 -16.98
C ASP A 145 27.73 15.86 -16.77
N THR A 146 26.58 16.37 -16.34
CA THR A 146 26.36 17.81 -16.08
C THR A 146 25.90 18.05 -14.63
N LYS A 147 26.15 19.24 -14.08
CA LYS A 147 25.68 19.57 -12.74
C LYS A 147 24.16 19.82 -12.78
N PRO A 148 23.37 19.26 -11.85
CA PRO A 148 21.95 19.58 -11.72
C PRO A 148 21.68 21.08 -11.66
N GLN A 149 20.71 21.55 -12.44
CA GLN A 149 20.26 22.93 -12.40
C GLN A 149 18.82 23.00 -11.88
N THR A 150 18.60 23.77 -10.81
CA THR A 150 17.27 23.97 -10.21
C THR A 150 16.82 25.42 -10.39
N LYS A 151 15.59 25.62 -10.84
CA LYS A 151 14.92 26.93 -10.93
C LYS A 151 13.61 26.90 -10.16
N THR A 152 13.42 27.87 -9.28
CA THR A 152 12.15 28.06 -8.56
C THR A 152 11.29 29.07 -9.30
N VAL A 153 10.05 28.71 -9.56
CA VAL A 153 9.12 29.49 -10.38
C VAL A 153 7.74 29.50 -9.74
N ARG A 154 6.99 30.57 -9.97
CA ARG A 154 5.62 30.71 -9.51
C ARG A 154 4.70 30.77 -10.73
N ILE A 155 3.70 29.91 -10.77
CA ILE A 155 2.76 29.77 -11.90
C ILE A 155 1.37 30.15 -11.40
N ASN A 156 0.75 31.14 -12.02
CA ASN A 156 -0.63 31.54 -11.74
C ASN A 156 -1.63 30.78 -12.64
N ALA A 157 -2.92 30.88 -12.33
CA ALA A 157 -3.96 30.20 -13.11
C ALA A 157 -4.03 30.72 -14.56
N GLY A 158 -3.96 29.80 -15.53
CA GLY A 158 -3.96 30.12 -16.95
C GLY A 158 -2.62 30.65 -17.49
N GLU A 159 -1.58 30.70 -16.66
CA GLU A 159 -0.24 31.13 -17.05
C GLU A 159 0.56 29.96 -17.64
N SER A 160 1.35 30.24 -18.68
CA SER A 160 2.29 29.28 -19.27
C SER A 160 3.66 29.95 -19.39
N MET A 161 4.72 29.19 -19.13
CA MET A 161 6.08 29.72 -19.05
C MET A 161 7.06 28.72 -19.62
N SER A 162 7.94 29.19 -20.50
CA SER A 162 9.02 28.39 -21.06
C SER A 162 10.28 28.52 -20.20
N LEU A 163 10.91 27.40 -19.88
CA LEU A 163 12.12 27.33 -19.07
C LEU A 163 13.21 26.60 -19.83
N THR A 164 14.29 27.31 -20.15
CA THR A 164 15.49 26.72 -20.75
C THR A 164 16.50 26.35 -19.68
N PHE A 165 16.97 25.11 -19.68
CA PHE A 165 18.07 24.66 -18.83
C PHE A 165 19.30 24.41 -19.71
N ASN A 166 20.39 25.09 -19.39
CA ASN A 166 21.68 24.83 -20.04
C ASN A 166 22.37 23.77 -19.19
N LEU A 167 22.17 22.51 -19.55
CA LEU A 167 22.79 21.35 -18.91
C LEU A 167 24.01 20.93 -19.72
#